data_AF-A0A7C3EFZ0-F1
#
_entry.id   AF-A0A7C3EFZ0-F1
#
_cell.length_a   1.000
_cell.length_b   1.000
_cell.length_c   1.000
_cell.angle_alpha   90.00
_cell.angle_beta   90.00
_cell.angle_gamma   90.00
#
_symmetry.space_group_name_H-M   'P 1'
#
loop_
_entity.id
_entity.type
_entity.pdbx_description
1 polymer ?
#
loop_
_entity_poly.entity_id
_entity_poly.type
_entity_poly.pdbx_seq_one_letter_code
_entity_poly.pdbx_strand_id
1 'polypeptide(L)'
;MRKFLFLDIDGVLVTADILKDYLYDGYQKFNEESINALNKIVGLTGCDIIISSSWRIGVSLDEFKKIFKVRGFLYPERIIDVTPRLYISGKDRYASIPRGCEIREWLMNNFVNNGNDYKKIGIDYNV
;
A
#
# COMPACT_ATOMS: atom_id res chain seq x y z
N MET A 1 -2.82 -17.93 11.00
CA MET A 1 -3.53 -16.64 10.88
C MET A 1 -2.90 -15.83 9.77
N ARG A 2 -3.68 -15.37 8.78
CA ARG A 2 -3.18 -14.55 7.68
C ARG A 2 -2.99 -13.11 8.16
N LYS A 3 -1.91 -12.45 7.73
CA LYS A 3 -1.57 -11.08 8.14
C LYS A 3 -1.53 -10.20 6.91
N PHE A 4 -2.02 -8.97 7.03
CA PHE A 4 -2.02 -8.00 5.95
C PHE A 4 -1.29 -6.74 6.37
N LEU A 5 -0.47 -6.21 5.47
CA LEU A 5 0.18 -4.91 5.58
C LEU A 5 -0.47 -3.97 4.55
N PHE A 6 -1.12 -2.91 5.01
CA PHE A 6 -1.60 -1.84 4.15
C PHE A 6 -0.45 -0.85 3.97
N LEU A 7 0.12 -0.79 2.77
CA LEU A 7 1.37 -0.09 2.49
C LEU A 7 1.10 1.18 1.69
N ASP A 8 1.50 2.33 2.24
CA ASP A 8 1.66 3.56 1.46
C ASP A 8 3.05 3.63 0.81
N ILE A 9 3.21 4.51 -0.16
CA ILE A 9 4.44 4.68 -0.95
C ILE A 9 5.05 6.05 -0.68
N ASP A 10 4.31 7.13 -0.92
CA ASP A 10 4.80 8.49 -0.73
C ASP A 10 5.01 8.76 0.77
N GLY A 11 6.20 9.22 1.16
CA GLY A 11 6.57 9.42 2.56
C GLY A 11 6.92 8.16 3.34
N VAL A 12 6.78 6.96 2.74
CA VAL A 12 7.13 5.67 3.34
C VAL A 12 8.29 5.01 2.59
N LEU A 13 8.08 4.72 1.30
CA LEU A 13 9.10 4.15 0.41
C LEU A 13 9.77 5.22 -0.45
N VAL A 14 9.05 6.28 -0.81
CA VAL A 14 9.60 7.46 -1.48
C VAL A 14 9.75 8.55 -0.42
N THR A 15 10.96 8.70 0.11
CA THR A 15 11.27 9.69 1.15
C THR A 15 11.56 11.06 0.54
N ALA A 16 11.45 12.12 1.34
CA ALA A 16 11.52 13.50 0.86
C ALA A 16 12.86 13.86 0.19
N ASP A 17 13.95 13.24 0.62
CA ASP A 17 15.31 13.40 0.10
C ASP A 17 15.50 12.84 -1.32
N ILE A 18 14.71 11.84 -1.72
CA ILE A 18 14.79 11.18 -3.03
C ILE A 18 13.57 11.46 -3.92
N LEU A 19 12.72 12.42 -3.55
CA LEU A 19 11.44 12.68 -4.24
C LEU A 19 11.62 13.01 -5.74
N LYS A 20 12.78 13.52 -6.15
CA LYS A 20 13.09 13.89 -7.54
C LYS A 20 13.84 12.81 -8.31
N ASP A 21 14.14 11.69 -7.69
CA ASP A 21 14.92 10.63 -8.31
C ASP A 21 13.97 9.67 -9.02
N TYR A 22 14.07 9.59 -10.34
CA TYR A 22 13.29 8.68 -11.18
C TYR A 22 14.19 7.63 -11.81
N LEU A 23 13.66 6.42 -11.95
CA LEU A 23 14.33 5.35 -12.68
C LEU A 23 13.85 5.31 -14.15
N TYR A 24 14.50 4.47 -14.94
CA TYR A 24 14.24 4.34 -16.39
C TYR A 24 12.80 3.90 -16.73
N ASP A 25 12.07 3.35 -15.76
CA ASP A 25 10.67 2.94 -15.89
C ASP A 25 9.68 4.09 -15.68
N GLY A 26 10.18 5.32 -15.46
CA GLY A 26 9.35 6.52 -15.31
C GLY A 26 8.77 6.70 -13.91
N TYR A 27 9.11 5.84 -12.95
CA TYR A 27 8.64 5.94 -11.56
C TYR A 27 9.78 6.36 -10.61
N GLN A 28 9.41 6.95 -9.47
CA GLN A 28 10.38 7.40 -8.46
C GLN A 28 11.19 6.23 -7.89
N LYS A 29 12.43 6.52 -7.46
CA LYS A 29 13.28 5.58 -6.71
C LYS A 29 12.66 5.33 -5.34
N PHE A 30 12.81 4.11 -4.81
CA PHE A 30 12.52 3.83 -3.41
C PHE A 30 13.78 3.98 -2.55
N ASN A 31 13.57 4.47 -1.33
CA ASN A 31 14.61 4.58 -0.32
C ASN A 31 15.08 3.17 0.06
N GLU A 32 16.40 2.98 0.03
CA GLU A 32 17.01 1.66 0.24
C GLU A 32 16.80 1.14 1.67
N GLU A 33 16.83 2.03 2.67
CA GLU A 33 16.55 1.67 4.06
C GLU A 33 15.08 1.25 4.24
N SER A 34 14.15 2.01 3.66
CA SER A 34 12.72 1.66 3.67
C SER A 34 12.45 0.29 3.02
N ILE A 35 13.12 -0.01 1.89
CA ILE A 35 12.97 -1.31 1.23
C ILE A 35 13.59 -2.44 2.04
N ASN A 36 14.74 -2.21 2.69
CA ASN A 36 15.34 -3.18 3.59
C ASN A 36 14.44 -3.46 4.81
N ALA A 37 13.83 -2.43 5.38
CA ALA A 37 12.85 -2.57 6.46
C ALA A 37 11.61 -3.36 6.00
N LEU A 38 11.06 -3.04 4.82
CA LEU A 38 9.94 -3.77 4.24
C LEU A 38 10.28 -5.25 4.00
N ASN A 39 11.44 -5.54 3.42
CA ASN A 39 11.93 -6.91 3.22
C ASN A 39 12.03 -7.68 4.55
N LYS A 40 12.53 -7.04 5.61
CA LYS A 40 12.61 -7.62 6.96
C LYS A 40 11.22 -7.89 7.55
N ILE A 41 10.30 -6.93 7.46
CA ILE A 41 8.93 -7.07 7.97
C ILE A 41 8.23 -8.25 7.27
N VAL A 42 8.28 -8.29 5.94
CA VAL A 42 7.61 -9.33 5.15
C VAL A 42 8.27 -10.70 5.38
N GLY A 43 9.61 -10.76 5.40
CA GLY A 43 10.34 -12.00 5.64
C GLY A 43 10.08 -12.60 7.02
N LEU A 44 9.99 -11.76 8.07
CA LEU A 44 9.72 -12.23 9.44
C LEU A 44 8.25 -12.59 9.68
N THR A 45 7.33 -11.86 9.06
CA THR A 45 5.89 -11.99 9.38
C THR A 45 5.12 -12.89 8.43
N GLY A 46 5.60 -13.04 7.19
CA GLY A 46 4.90 -13.69 6.09
C GLY A 46 3.59 -12.97 5.70
N CYS A 47 3.49 -11.67 5.95
CA CYS A 47 2.30 -10.90 5.62
C CYS A 47 2.13 -10.71 4.11
N ASP A 48 0.89 -10.60 3.67
CA ASP A 48 0.56 -10.12 2.33
C ASP A 48 0.37 -8.60 2.35
N ILE A 49 0.64 -7.95 1.23
CA ILE A 49 0.64 -6.50 1.07
C ILE A 49 -0.58 -6.08 0.26
N ILE A 50 -1.29 -5.09 0.79
CA ILE A 50 -2.35 -4.34 0.10
C ILE A 50 -1.82 -2.93 -0.17
N ILE A 51 -1.72 -2.51 -1.43
CA ILE A 51 -1.27 -1.17 -1.75
C ILE A 51 -2.37 -0.17 -1.39
N SER A 52 -2.05 0.68 -0.44
CA SER A 52 -2.85 1.76 0.08
C SER A 52 -2.08 3.03 -0.24
N SER A 53 -2.07 3.44 -1.52
CA SER A 53 -1.32 4.60 -2.04
C SER A 53 -2.04 5.24 -3.24
N SER A 54 -1.81 6.53 -3.48
CA SER A 54 -2.30 7.27 -4.65
C SER A 54 -1.89 6.64 -5.99
N TRP A 55 -0.74 5.97 -6.03
CA TRP A 55 -0.18 5.32 -7.21
C TRP A 55 -1.13 4.31 -7.87
N ARG A 56 -2.06 3.72 -7.09
CA ARG A 56 -3.04 2.75 -7.59
C ARG A 56 -4.02 3.30 -8.65
N ILE A 57 -4.05 4.62 -8.85
CA ILE A 57 -4.92 5.27 -9.84
C ILE A 57 -4.44 5.02 -11.29
N GLY A 58 -3.15 4.77 -11.49
CA GLY A 58 -2.56 4.59 -12.82
C GLY A 58 -1.62 3.39 -12.93
N VAL A 59 -1.59 2.52 -11.93
CA VAL A 59 -0.66 1.38 -11.86
C VAL A 59 -1.45 0.11 -11.56
N SER A 60 -1.36 -0.86 -12.46
CA SER A 60 -1.96 -2.18 -12.26
C SER A 60 -1.22 -2.98 -11.19
N LEU A 61 -1.86 -4.03 -10.64
CA LEU A 61 -1.24 -4.89 -9.64
C LEU A 61 0.05 -5.54 -10.16
N ASP A 62 0.06 -5.99 -11.42
CA ASP A 62 1.25 -6.59 -12.04
C ASP A 62 2.36 -5.57 -12.30
N GLU A 63 2.01 -4.31 -12.60
CA GLU A 63 3.00 -3.23 -12.66
C GLU A 63 3.58 -2.91 -11.28
N PHE A 64 2.77 -2.90 -10.21
CA PHE A 64 3.31 -2.78 -8.86
C PHE A 64 4.35 -3.86 -8.56
N LYS A 65 4.05 -5.12 -8.89
CA LYS A 65 5.00 -6.23 -8.72
C LYS A 65 6.31 -5.99 -9.46
N LYS A 66 6.24 -5.47 -10.69
CA LYS A 66 7.43 -5.14 -11.49
C LYS A 66 8.21 -3.98 -10.87
N ILE A 67 7.54 -2.87 -10.55
CA ILE A 67 8.12 -1.65 -9.94
C ILE A 67 8.84 -1.99 -8.65
N PHE A 68 8.20 -2.73 -7.75
CA PHE A 68 8.77 -3.13 -6.46
C PHE A 68 9.95 -4.07 -6.65
N LYS A 69 9.86 -5.04 -7.56
CA LYS A 69 10.94 -5.98 -7.86
C LYS A 69 12.19 -5.26 -8.35
N VAL A 70 12.07 -4.33 -9.29
CA VAL A 70 13.23 -3.58 -9.81
C VAL A 70 13.82 -2.61 -8.78
N ARG A 71 13.07 -2.29 -7.72
CA ARG A 71 13.50 -1.46 -6.58
C ARG A 71 14.05 -2.27 -5.40
N GLY A 72 14.29 -3.57 -5.58
CA GLY A 72 14.94 -4.43 -4.57
C GLY A 72 13.99 -5.05 -3.54
N PHE A 73 12.67 -4.97 -3.75
CA PHE A 73 11.73 -5.74 -2.94
C PHE A 73 11.79 -7.23 -3.31
N LEU A 74 11.95 -8.10 -2.31
CA LEU A 74 12.25 -9.52 -2.52
C LEU A 74 11.00 -10.40 -2.69
N TYR A 75 9.81 -9.89 -2.34
CA TYR A 75 8.57 -10.67 -2.28
C TYR A 75 7.41 -10.08 -3.11
N PRO A 76 7.62 -9.68 -4.37
CA PRO A 76 6.60 -9.00 -5.17
C PRO A 76 5.29 -9.80 -5.28
N GLU A 77 5.34 -11.13 -5.26
CA GLU A 77 4.17 -12.02 -5.25
C GLU A 77 3.24 -11.82 -4.04
N ARG A 78 3.75 -11.24 -2.94
CA ARG A 78 2.95 -10.91 -1.76
C ARG A 78 2.20 -9.60 -1.90
N ILE A 79 2.40 -8.83 -2.97
CA ILE A 79 1.53 -7.71 -3.33
C ILE A 79 0.29 -8.31 -4.00
N ILE A 80 -0.79 -8.42 -3.24
CA ILE A 80 -1.97 -9.20 -3.64
C ILE A 80 -3.18 -8.36 -4.04
N ASP A 81 -3.26 -7.10 -3.60
CA ASP A 81 -4.41 -6.23 -3.89
C ASP A 81 -4.08 -4.75 -3.65
N VAL A 82 -5.07 -3.89 -3.90
CA VAL A 82 -5.04 -2.45 -3.62
C VAL A 82 -6.31 -2.03 -2.88
N THR A 83 -6.24 -0.96 -2.09
CA THR A 83 -7.45 -0.39 -1.47
C THR A 83 -8.35 0.27 -2.51
N PRO A 84 -9.69 0.27 -2.33
CA PRO A 84 -10.59 0.98 -3.22
C PRO A 84 -10.27 2.49 -3.24
N ARG A 85 -10.70 3.17 -4.31
CA ARG A 85 -10.68 4.63 -4.37
C ARG A 85 -12.08 5.13 -4.02
N LEU A 86 -12.22 5.73 -2.85
CA LEU A 86 -13.51 6.25 -2.41
C LEU A 86 -13.62 7.74 -2.72
N TYR A 87 -14.80 8.16 -3.18
CA TYR A 87 -15.13 9.56 -3.43
C TYR A 87 -16.58 9.81 -3.00
N ILE A 88 -16.84 11.02 -2.49
CA ILE A 88 -18.20 11.47 -2.23
C ILE A 88 -18.74 12.04 -3.54
N SER A 89 -19.81 11.45 -4.09
CA SER A 89 -20.51 12.06 -5.23
C SER A 89 -21.39 13.21 -4.73
N GLY A 90 -20.95 14.46 -4.94
CA GLY A 90 -21.71 15.68 -4.67
C GLY A 90 -21.46 16.71 -5.78
N LYS A 91 -22.47 17.52 -6.10
CA LYS A 91 -22.60 18.27 -7.37
C LYS A 91 -21.39 19.11 -7.82
N ASP A 92 -20.48 19.52 -6.94
CA ASP A 92 -19.38 20.41 -7.33
C ASP A 92 -18.04 20.21 -6.59
N ARG A 93 -17.81 19.09 -5.86
CA ARG A 93 -16.52 18.87 -5.17
C ARG A 93 -16.13 17.39 -5.08
N TYR A 94 -14.97 17.04 -5.64
CA TYR A 94 -14.26 15.81 -5.31
C TYR A 94 -13.58 15.98 -3.95
N ALA A 95 -14.29 15.66 -2.86
CA ALA A 95 -13.64 15.54 -1.56
C ALA A 95 -12.93 14.18 -1.49
N SER A 96 -11.62 14.18 -1.25
CA SER A 96 -10.86 12.95 -0.99
C SER A 96 -11.33 12.35 0.33
N ILE A 97 -11.71 11.08 0.29
CA ILE A 97 -12.03 10.32 1.51
C ILE A 97 -10.72 9.92 2.22
N PRO A 98 -10.64 10.01 3.55
CA PRO A 98 -9.43 9.61 4.29
C PRO A 98 -9.04 8.15 4.02
N ARG A 99 -7.73 7.87 3.95
CA ARG A 99 -7.21 6.51 3.63
C ARG A 99 -7.73 5.44 4.58
N GLY A 100 -7.92 5.77 5.86
CA GLY A 100 -8.49 4.86 6.85
C GLY A 100 -9.90 4.36 6.49
N CYS A 101 -10.71 5.16 5.78
CA CYS A 101 -12.01 4.71 5.27
C CYS A 101 -11.86 3.73 4.11
N GLU A 102 -10.87 3.92 3.24
CA GLU A 102 -10.58 3.01 2.12
C GLU A 102 -10.08 1.65 2.64
N ILE A 103 -9.20 1.66 3.65
CA ILE A 103 -8.76 0.45 4.35
C ILE A 103 -9.95 -0.26 5.01
N ARG A 104 -10.81 0.49 5.69
CA ARG A 104 -12.03 -0.07 6.31
C ARG A 104 -12.92 -0.73 5.26
N GLU A 105 -13.16 -0.06 4.14
CA GLU A 105 -13.97 -0.61 3.05
C GLU A 105 -13.37 -1.91 2.49
N TRP A 106 -12.05 -1.94 2.28
CA TRP A 106 -11.36 -3.16 1.85
C TRP A 106 -11.55 -4.30 2.87
N LEU A 107 -11.42 -4.02 4.16
CA LEU A 107 -11.65 -5.01 5.22
C LEU A 107 -13.11 -5.50 5.25
N MET A 108 -14.08 -4.60 5.05
CA MET A 108 -15.50 -4.97 4.99
C MET A 108 -15.78 -5.93 3.84
N ASN A 109 -15.30 -5.60 2.63
CA ASN A 109 -15.58 -6.38 1.43
C ASN A 109 -14.84 -7.72 1.37
N ASN A 110 -13.68 -7.83 2.04
CA ASN A 110 -12.88 -9.05 2.03
C ASN A 110 -13.12 -9.96 3.23
N PHE A 111 -13.56 -9.43 4.38
CA PHE A 111 -13.73 -10.21 5.62
C PHE A 111 -15.15 -10.16 6.16
N VAL A 112 -15.60 -8.97 6.56
CA VAL A 112 -16.82 -8.83 7.39
C VAL A 112 -18.07 -9.23 6.62
N ASN A 113 -18.21 -8.78 5.37
CA ASN A 113 -19.34 -9.14 4.52
C ASN A 113 -19.35 -10.64 4.16
N ASN A 114 -18.21 -11.33 4.34
CA ASN A 114 -18.07 -12.77 4.17
C ASN A 114 -18.19 -13.54 5.50
N GLY A 115 -18.63 -12.89 6.59
CA GLY A 115 -18.81 -13.50 7.90
C GLY A 115 -17.52 -13.72 8.70
N ASN A 116 -16.40 -13.16 8.28
CA ASN A 116 -15.11 -13.30 8.97
C ASN A 116 -14.81 -12.10 9.87
N ASP A 117 -14.25 -12.37 11.05
CA ASP A 117 -13.77 -11.35 11.99
C ASP A 117 -12.28 -11.05 11.79
N TYR A 118 -11.83 -9.85 12.17
CA TYR A 118 -10.42 -9.46 12.13
C TYR A 118 -10.01 -8.70 13.39
N LYS A 119 -8.81 -8.99 13.89
CA LYS A 119 -8.24 -8.31 15.06
C LYS A 119 -7.19 -7.29 14.62
N LYS A 120 -7.36 -6.02 15.01
CA LYS A 120 -6.31 -5.00 14.90
C LYS A 120 -5.28 -5.22 16.00
N ILE A 121 -4.01 -5.37 15.63
CA ILE A 121 -2.91 -5.71 16.55
C ILE A 121 -1.91 -4.55 16.78
N GLY A 122 -2.04 -3.45 16.05
CA GLY A 122 -1.22 -2.25 16.20
C GLY A 122 -1.65 -1.15 15.22
N ILE A 123 -1.44 0.11 15.60
CA ILE A 123 -1.55 1.31 14.77
C ILE A 123 -0.22 2.02 14.95
N ASP A 124 0.46 2.38 13.86
CA ASP A 124 1.71 3.11 13.94
C ASP A 124 1.44 4.63 13.92
N TYR A 125 1.95 5.25 14.98
CA TYR A 125 1.99 6.66 15.39
C TYR A 125 0.70 7.51 15.52
N ASN A 126 0.64 8.10 16.73
CA ASN A 126 -0.19 9.22 17.13
C ASN A 126 -0.04 10.38 16.13
N VAL A 127 -1.18 10.91 15.68
CA VAL A 127 -1.32 12.28 15.18
C VAL A 127 -1.88 13.12 16.33
#